data_AF-A0A4S2A6L8-F1
#
_entry.id   AF-A0A4S2A6L8-F1
#
_cell.length_a   1.000
_cell.length_b   1.000
_cell.length_c   1.000
_cell.angle_alpha   90.00
_cell.angle_beta   90.00
_cell.angle_gamma   90.00
#
_symmetry.space_group_name_H-M   'P 1'
#
loop_
_entity.id
_entity.type
_entity.pdbx_description
1 polymer ?
#
loop_
_entity_poly.entity_id
_entity_poly.type
_entity_poly.pdbx_seq_one_letter_code
_entity_poly.pdbx_strand_id
1 'polypeptide(L)' 'MKKKCIIITFVTFVVLAALTFLLPQEIPLHFGVSGSGSVVNKYFILLFTPVPAILYWAIVKKYKN' A
#
# COMPACT_ATOMS: atom_id res chain seq x y z
N MET A 1 -12.74 7.03 -15.16
CA MET A 1 -11.32 7.06 -14.75
C MET A 1 -11.19 7.69 -13.36
N LYS A 2 -11.32 9.02 -13.21
CA LYS A 2 -11.13 9.73 -11.93
C LYS A 2 -11.93 9.14 -10.75
N LYS A 3 -13.25 8.94 -10.90
CA LYS A 3 -14.10 8.35 -9.85
C LYS A 3 -13.65 6.95 -9.42
N LYS A 4 -13.26 6.09 -10.37
CA LYS A 4 -12.78 4.72 -10.08
C LYS A 4 -11.46 4.75 -9.32
N CYS A 5 -10.53 5.60 -9.72
CA CYS A 5 -9.26 5.78 -9.00
C CYS A 5 -9.50 6.26 -7.57
N ILE A 6 -10.40 7.24 -7.35
CA ILE A 6 -10.75 7.71 -5.99
C ILE A 6 -11.31 6.57 -5.14
N ILE A 7 -12.24 5.78 -5.68
CA ILE A 7 -12.82 4.62 -4.96
C ILE A 7 -11.72 3.61 -4.62
N ILE A 8 -10.86 3.26 -5.58
CA ILE A 8 -9.76 2.30 -5.36
C ILE A 8 -8.82 2.80 -4.26
N THR A 9 -8.42 4.08 -4.31
CA THR A 9 -7.56 4.69 -3.28
C THR A 9 -8.24 4.65 -1.91
N PHE A 10 -9.52 5.02 -1.82
CA PHE A 10 -10.25 5.05 -0.55
C PHE A 10 -10.42 3.64 0.05
N VAL A 11 -10.82 2.66 -0.77
CA VAL A 11 -10.96 1.27 -0.33
C VAL A 11 -9.61 0.71 0.12
N THR A 12 -8.53 0.98 -0.64
CA THR A 12 -7.17 0.56 -0.26
C THR A 12 -6.77 1.18 1.08
N PHE A 13 -7.02 2.48 1.27
CA PHE A 13 -6.71 3.17 2.53
C PHE A 13 -7.45 2.54 3.72
N VAL A 14 -8.76 2.28 3.59
CA VAL A 14 -9.57 1.67 4.65
C VAL A 14 -9.03 0.28 5.00
N VAL A 15 -8.69 -0.54 4.02
CA VAL A 15 -8.12 -1.87 4.24
C VAL A 15 -6.76 -1.79 4.94
N LEU A 16 -5.87 -0.92 4.48
CA LEU A 16 -4.55 -0.75 5.09
C LEU A 16 -4.64 -0.18 6.51
N ALA A 17 -5.54 0.78 6.75
CA ALA A 17 -5.82 1.32 8.08
C ALA A 17 -6.35 0.24 9.01
N ALA A 18 -7.29 -0.60 8.55
CA ALA A 18 -7.79 -1.73 9.33
C ALA A 18 -6.67 -2.72 9.69
N LEU A 19 -5.73 -2.97 8.77
CA LEU A 19 -4.57 -3.82 9.04
C LEU A 19 -3.70 -3.25 10.16
N THR A 20 -3.54 -1.92 10.29
CA THR A 20 -2.71 -1.34 11.36
C THR A 20 -3.17 -1.69 12.79
N PHE A 21 -4.42 -2.13 12.99
CA PHE A 21 -4.88 -2.64 14.29
C PHE A 21 -4.35 -4.04 14.60
N LEU A 22 -4.04 -4.83 13.58
CA LEU A 22 -3.52 -6.20 13.71
C LEU A 22 -1.99 -6.24 13.70
N LEU A 23 -1.33 -5.25 13.08
CA LEU A 23 0.12 -5.22 12.97
C LEU A 23 0.80 -4.75 14.27
N PRO A 24 1.98 -5.33 14.60
CA PRO A 24 2.82 -4.85 15.69
C PRO A 24 3.30 -3.41 15.41
N GLN A 25 3.67 -2.67 16.45
CA GLN A 25 4.09 -1.27 16.32
C GLN A 25 5.25 -1.09 15.35
N GLU A 26 6.17 -2.04 15.32
CA GLU A 26 7.34 -2.07 14.47
C GLU A 26 7.29 -3.27 13.51
N ILE A 27 7.54 -3.01 12.23
CA ILE A 27 7.54 -4.01 11.17
C ILE A 27 8.94 -4.04 10.54
N PRO A 28 9.57 -5.21 10.39
CA PRO A 28 10.82 -5.33 9.65
C PRO A 28 10.59 -5.05 8.16
N LEU A 29 11.30 -4.08 7.57
CA LEU A 29 11.23 -3.77 6.13
C LEU A 29 11.99 -4.78 5.28
N HIS A 30 13.11 -5.28 5.80
CA HIS A 30 13.98 -6.20 5.09
C HIS A 30 14.59 -7.16 6.09
N PHE A 31 14.45 -8.47 5.84
CA PHE A 31 15.19 -9.47 6.59
C PHE A 31 16.58 -9.59 5.97
N GLY A 32 17.57 -8.95 6.60
CA GLY A 32 18.96 -9.11 6.19
C GLY A 32 19.41 -10.57 6.33
N VAL A 33 20.50 -10.93 5.64
CA VAL A 33 21.09 -12.28 5.69
C VAL A 33 21.45 -12.74 7.11
N SER A 34 21.62 -11.79 8.03
CA SER A 34 21.91 -11.98 9.45
C SER A 34 20.68 -11.90 10.38
N GLY A 35 19.46 -11.79 9.83
CA GLY A 35 18.21 -11.68 10.60
C GLY A 35 17.96 -10.31 11.25
N SER A 36 18.96 -9.43 11.32
CA SER A 36 18.82 -8.04 11.74
C SER A 36 18.28 -7.18 10.58
N GLY A 37 17.01 -6.84 10.64
CA GLY A 37 16.34 -5.99 9.66
C GLY A 37 16.11 -4.57 10.16
N SER A 38 16.15 -3.59 9.25
CA SER A 38 15.67 -2.25 9.57
C SER A 38 14.17 -2.32 9.87
N VAL A 39 13.75 -1.78 11.02
CA VAL A 39 12.35 -1.75 11.44
C VAL A 39 11.74 -0.39 11.15
N VAL A 40 10.45 -0.38 10.80
CA VAL A 40 9.68 0.85 10.61
C VAL A 40 8.37 0.79 11.38
N ASN A 41 7.80 1.97 11.63
CA ASN A 41 6.49 2.07 12.24
C ASN A 41 5.41 1.46 11.33
N LYS A 42 4.44 0.78 11.92
CA LYS A 42 3.30 0.18 11.19
C LYS A 42 2.53 1.12 10.28
N TYR A 43 2.47 2.42 10.60
CA TYR A 43 1.80 3.41 9.75
C TYR A 43 2.51 3.63 8.40
N PHE A 44 3.75 3.16 8.25
CA PHE A 44 4.47 3.19 6.97
C PHE A 44 3.69 2.48 5.85
N ILE A 45 2.90 1.44 6.19
CA ILE A 45 2.10 0.70 5.20
C ILE A 45 1.08 1.61 4.48
N LEU A 46 0.61 2.68 5.13
CA LEU A 46 -0.37 3.61 4.55
C LEU A 46 0.21 4.41 3.38
N LEU A 47 1.53 4.53 3.26
CA LEU A 47 2.18 5.18 2.11
C LEU A 47 1.94 4.42 0.80
N PHE A 48 1.60 3.13 0.86
CA PHE A 48 1.29 2.31 -0.32
C PHE A 48 -0.16 2.45 -0.82
N THR A 49 -0.99 3.25 -0.13
CA THR A 49 -2.38 3.54 -0.53
C THR A 49 -2.58 3.92 -2.00
N PRO A 50 -1.75 4.78 -2.64
CA PRO A 50 -1.98 5.17 -4.03
C PRO A 50 -1.56 4.08 -5.05
N VAL A 51 -0.80 3.06 -4.64
CA VAL A 51 -0.22 2.06 -5.55
C VAL A 51 -1.27 1.34 -6.40
N PRO A 52 -2.37 0.81 -5.84
CA PRO A 52 -3.37 0.11 -6.65
C PRO A 52 -4.08 1.04 -7.64
N ALA A 53 -4.31 2.31 -7.28
CA ALA A 53 -4.94 3.29 -8.17
C ALA A 53 -4.02 3.69 -9.33
N ILE A 54 -2.71 3.82 -9.06
CA ILE A 54 -1.68 4.08 -10.09
C ILE A 54 -1.61 2.89 -11.06
N LEU A 55 -1.56 1.65 -10.55
CA LEU A 55 -1.56 0.44 -11.37
C LEU A 55 -2.82 0.33 -12.23
N TYR A 56 -4.00 0.53 -11.64
CA TYR A 56 -5.27 0.53 -12.38
C TYR A 56 -5.25 1.56 -13.52
N TRP A 57 -4.78 2.78 -13.23
CA TRP A 57 -4.68 3.83 -14.25
C TRP A 57 -3.70 3.47 -15.36
N ALA A 58 -2.51 2.96 -15.02
CA ALA A 58 -1.48 2.56 -15.98
C ALA A 58 -1.97 1.44 -16.91
N ILE A 59 -2.64 0.42 -16.34
CA ILE A 59 -3.23 -0.69 -17.08
C ILE A 59 -4.32 -0.17 -18.02
N VAL A 60 -5.31 0.58 -17.50
CA VAL A 60 -6.42 1.06 -18.34
C VAL A 60 -5.92 2.03 -19.43
N LYS A 61 -4.88 2.82 -19.17
CA LYS A 61 -4.24 3.65 -20.20
C LYS A 61 -3.65 2.80 -21.32
N LYS A 62 -2.98 1.69 -20.97
CA LYS A 62 -2.38 0.76 -21.94
C LYS A 62 -3.41 0.07 -22.83
N TYR A 63 -4.55 -0.36 -22.27
CA TYR A 63 -5.60 -1.09 -23.00
C TYR A 63 -6.59 -0.19 -23.76
N LYS A 64 -6.53 1.13 -23.56
CA LYS A 64 -7.35 2.10 -24.29
C LYS A 64 -6.65 2.63 -25.56
N ASN A 65 -5.38 2.28 -25.73
CA ASN A 65 -4.53 2.67 -26.85
C ASN A 65 -4.23 1.46 -27.73
#